data_AF-A0A6G1RSG0-F1
#
_entry.id   AF-A0A6G1RSG0-F1
#
_cell.length_a   1.000
_cell.length_b   1.000
_cell.length_c   1.000
_cell.angle_alpha   90.00
_cell.angle_beta   90.00
_cell.angle_gamma   90.00
#
_symmetry.space_group_name_H-M   'P 1'
#
loop_
_entity.id
_entity.type
_entity.pdbx_description
1 polymer ?
#
loop_
_entity_poly.entity_id
_entity_poly.type
_entity_poly.pdbx_seq_one_letter_code
_entity_poly.pdbx_strand_id
1 'polypeptide(L)'
;GYSLSITAHLVYTNPHEDPVEGIFIYPLEESEVVASFEAAVGSRRVTFQVQNRHRVQDCCLQCGPSPSRPRRCAGGHLVLDEDTERSTFIIVTGTLCPAESLAIT
;
A
#
# COMPACT_ATOMS: atom_id res chain seq x y z
N GLY A 1 -22.50 -19.17 3.43
CA GLY A 1 -21.83 -18.01 2.82
C GLY A 1 -20.81 -18.53 1.85
N TYR A 2 -20.71 -17.93 0.67
CA TYR A 2 -19.67 -18.26 -0.31
C TYR A 2 -18.62 -17.16 -0.26
N SER A 3 -17.35 -17.53 -0.27
CA SER A 3 -16.23 -16.60 -0.34
C SER A 3 -15.43 -16.91 -1.61
N LEU A 4 -15.08 -15.86 -2.34
CA LEU A 4 -14.15 -15.94 -3.47
C LEU A 4 -12.81 -15.36 -3.01
N SER A 5 -11.72 -16.06 -3.30
CA SER A 5 -10.36 -15.58 -3.09
C SER A 5 -9.67 -15.37 -4.44
N ILE A 6 -9.01 -14.22 -4.60
CA ILE A 6 -8.22 -13.89 -5.77
C ILE A 6 -6.76 -13.71 -5.31
N THR A 7 -5.84 -14.34 -6.01
CA THR A 7 -4.39 -14.10 -5.87
C THR A 7 -3.90 -13.46 -7.16
N ALA A 8 -3.19 -12.34 -7.05
CA ALA A 8 -2.64 -11.61 -8.19
C ALA A 8 -1.14 -11.46 -8.00
N HIS A 9 -0.39 -11.64 -9.09
CA HIS A 9 1.05 -11.41 -9.09
C HIS A 9 1.37 -10.22 -9.99
N LEU A 10 2.03 -9.21 -9.45
CA LEU A 10 2.42 -8.02 -10.19
C LEU A 10 3.93 -7.83 -10.07
N VAL A 11 4.61 -7.63 -11.20
CA VAL A 11 6.04 -7.31 -11.22
C VAL A 11 6.24 -5.99 -11.93
N TYR A 12 6.86 -5.04 -11.23
CA TYR A 12 7.27 -3.75 -11.76
C TYR A 12 8.79 -3.65 -11.71
N THR A 13 9.42 -3.28 -12.81
CA THR A 13 10.86 -2.99 -12.86
C THR A 13 11.04 -1.51 -13.09
N ASN A 14 11.83 -0.84 -12.25
CA ASN A 14 12.12 0.57 -12.40
C ASN A 14 12.94 0.82 -13.69
N PRO A 15 12.37 1.47 -14.72
CA PRO A 15 13.09 1.78 -15.95
C PRO A 15 13.89 3.08 -15.84
N HIS A 16 13.73 3.84 -14.75
CA HIS A 16 14.39 5.12 -14.56
C HIS A 16 15.81 4.95 -13.99
N GLU A 17 16.67 5.91 -14.32
CA GLU A 17 18.06 5.98 -13.82
C GLU A 17 18.14 6.52 -12.38
N ASP A 18 17.02 7.02 -11.86
CA ASP A 18 16.87 7.51 -10.49
C ASP A 18 16.08 6.53 -9.62
N PRO A 19 16.33 6.50 -8.29
CA PRO A 19 15.53 5.71 -7.37
C PRO A 19 14.11 6.28 -7.27
N VAL A 20 13.10 5.43 -7.45
CA VAL A 20 11.68 5.80 -7.39
C VAL A 20 11.00 5.18 -6.19
N GLU A 21 9.99 5.85 -5.65
CA GLU A 21 9.17 5.29 -4.58
C GLU A 21 8.04 4.42 -5.14
N GLY A 22 7.98 3.18 -4.68
CA GLY A 22 6.91 2.23 -5.00
C GLY A 22 5.74 2.36 -4.03
N ILE A 23 4.55 2.52 -4.60
CA ILE A 23 3.28 2.54 -3.87
C ILE A 23 2.34 1.59 -4.61
N PHE A 24 1.78 0.64 -3.87
CA PHE A 24 0.71 -0.22 -4.37
C PHE A 24 -0.64 0.31 -3.91
N ILE A 25 -1.58 0.42 -4.84
CA ILE A 25 -2.93 0.93 -4.63
C ILE A 25 -3.90 -0.06 -5.26
N TYR A 26 -4.81 -0.60 -4.47
CA TYR A 26 -5.84 -1.52 -4.92
C TYR A 26 -7.21 -1.08 -4.40
N PRO A 27 -8.15 -0.69 -5.29
CA PRO A 27 -9.51 -0.37 -4.89
C PRO A 27 -10.21 -1.65 -4.42
N LEU A 28 -10.91 -1.56 -3.30
CA LEU A 28 -11.71 -2.62 -2.70
C LEU A 28 -13.19 -2.24 -2.77
N GLU A 29 -14.03 -3.19 -3.14
CA GLU A 29 -15.47 -3.03 -2.92
C GLU A 29 -15.85 -3.21 -1.44
N GLU A 30 -17.06 -2.77 -1.06
CA GLU A 30 -17.55 -2.77 0.34
C GLU A 30 -17.55 -4.17 0.99
N SER A 31 -17.56 -5.24 0.17
CA SER A 31 -17.54 -6.64 0.60
C SER A 31 -16.19 -7.34 0.39
N GLU A 32 -15.19 -6.65 -0.16
CA GLU A 32 -13.87 -7.21 -0.45
C GLU A 32 -12.87 -6.91 0.67
N VAL A 33 -11.97 -7.86 0.92
CA VAL A 33 -10.91 -7.72 1.92
C VAL A 33 -9.61 -8.30 1.38
N VAL A 34 -8.50 -7.61 1.61
CA VAL A 34 -7.15 -8.14 1.33
C VAL A 34 -6.75 -9.07 2.47
N ALA A 35 -6.76 -10.38 2.23
CA ALA A 35 -6.36 -11.36 3.25
C ALA A 35 -4.84 -11.35 3.52
N SER A 36 -4.05 -11.21 2.46
CA SER A 36 -2.59 -11.20 2.49
C SER A 36 -2.04 -10.32 1.39
N PHE A 37 -0.90 -9.70 1.65
CA PHE A 37 -0.13 -8.96 0.67
C PHE A 37 1.35 -9.14 0.96
N GLU A 38 2.13 -9.37 -0.08
CA GLU A 38 3.58 -9.42 -0.04
C GLU A 38 4.17 -8.57 -1.15
N ALA A 39 5.08 -7.67 -0.81
CA ALA A 39 5.91 -6.93 -1.75
C ALA A 39 7.39 -7.25 -1.51
N ALA A 40 8.11 -7.62 -2.55
CA ALA A 40 9.53 -7.92 -2.52
C ALA A 40 10.27 -7.04 -3.53
N VAL A 41 11.27 -6.31 -3.06
CA VAL A 41 12.16 -5.44 -3.84
C VAL A 41 13.59 -5.90 -3.58
N GLY A 42 14.18 -6.64 -4.51
CA GLY A 42 15.50 -7.25 -4.30
C GLY A 42 15.53 -8.13 -3.04
N SER A 43 16.29 -7.70 -2.02
CA SER A 43 16.38 -8.36 -0.71
C SER A 43 15.39 -7.83 0.35
N ARG A 44 14.71 -6.71 0.07
CA ARG A 44 13.77 -6.05 0.97
C ARG A 44 12.39 -6.66 0.77
N ARG A 45 11.72 -7.06 1.84
CA ARG A 45 10.36 -7.63 1.78
C ARG A 45 9.45 -6.89 2.75
N VAL A 46 8.27 -6.53 2.29
CA VAL A 46 7.20 -5.92 3.05
C VAL A 46 6.00 -6.85 2.97
N THR A 47 5.55 -7.35 4.12
CA THR A 47 4.41 -8.26 4.21
C THR A 47 3.31 -7.62 5.02
N PHE A 48 2.09 -7.71 4.53
CA PHE A 48 0.87 -7.35 5.23
C PHE A 48 -0.01 -8.59 5.36
N GLN A 49 -0.51 -8.84 6.57
CA GLN A 49 -1.51 -9.86 6.85
C GLN A 49 -2.69 -9.22 7.58
N VAL A 50 -3.88 -9.77 7.36
CA VAL A 50 -5.12 -9.47 8.10
C VAL A 50 -4.96 -9.83 9.59
N GLN A 51 -4.18 -9.02 10.30
CA GLN A 51 -4.13 -8.93 11.76
C GLN A 51 -4.07 -7.47 12.22
N ASN A 52 -3.65 -6.55 11.36
CA ASN A 52 -3.74 -5.12 11.62
C ASN A 52 -4.66 -4.49 10.59
N ARG A 53 -5.95 -4.33 10.96
CA ARG A 53 -6.70 -3.14 10.56
C ARG A 53 -5.76 -1.96 10.79
N HIS A 54 -5.44 -1.25 9.71
CA HIS A 54 -4.61 -0.05 9.66
C HIS A 54 -4.72 0.72 10.99
N ARG A 55 -3.82 0.44 11.94
CA ARG A 55 -3.75 1.22 13.16
C ARG A 55 -3.11 2.50 12.67
N VAL A 56 -3.92 3.53 12.44
CA VAL A 56 -3.46 4.91 12.34
C VAL A 56 -2.51 5.09 13.52
N GLN A 57 -1.20 5.06 13.27
CA GLN A 57 -0.22 5.36 14.29
C GLN A 57 -0.39 6.83 14.62
N ASP A 58 -0.37 7.18 15.91
CA ASP A 58 -0.59 8.54 16.45
C ASP A 58 0.10 9.68 15.67
N CYS A 59 1.22 9.39 15.01
CA CYS A 59 1.92 10.32 14.11
C CYS A 59 1.06 10.93 12.97
N CYS A 60 -0.03 10.28 12.57
CA CYS A 60 -0.90 10.74 11.48
C CYS A 60 -2.12 11.54 11.98
N LEU A 61 -2.43 11.50 13.28
CA LEU A 61 -3.58 12.21 13.88
C LEU A 61 -3.43 13.74 13.85
N GLN A 62 -2.21 14.24 13.62
CA GLN A 62 -1.91 15.68 13.51
C GLN A 62 -2.12 16.24 12.09
N CYS A 63 -2.35 15.39 11.08
CA CYS A 63 -2.78 15.83 9.76
C CYS A 63 -4.30 16.09 9.80
N GLY A 64 -4.70 17.36 9.95
CA GLY A 64 -6.11 17.75 9.95
C GLY A 64 -6.87 17.27 8.69
N PRO A 65 -8.20 17.04 8.80
CA PRO A 65 -8.99 16.48 7.73
C PRO A 65 -8.98 17.44 6.53
N SER A 66 -8.56 16.95 5.37
CA SER A 66 -8.76 17.66 4.11
C SER A 66 -9.31 16.68 3.07
N PRO A 67 -10.49 16.94 2.50
CA PRO A 67 -11.05 16.09 1.47
C PRO A 67 -10.17 16.19 0.22
N SER A 68 -10.00 15.09 -0.49
CA SER A 68 -9.50 14.98 -1.89
C SER A 68 -8.02 14.72 -2.19
N ARG A 69 -7.09 14.61 -1.21
CA ARG A 69 -5.70 14.25 -1.58
C ARG A 69 -4.99 13.34 -0.58
N PRO A 70 -4.39 12.22 -1.03
CA PRO A 70 -3.49 11.45 -0.18
C PRO A 70 -2.36 12.35 0.31
N ARG A 71 -2.21 12.47 1.64
CA ARG A 71 -1.13 13.26 2.25
C ARG A 71 -0.08 12.33 2.82
N ARG A 72 1.18 12.75 2.74
CA ARG A 72 2.26 12.05 3.40
C ARG A 72 2.54 12.70 4.74
N CYS A 73 2.46 11.95 5.84
CA CYS A 73 2.86 12.47 7.15
C CYS A 73 4.39 12.58 7.22
N ALA A 74 4.92 13.30 8.22
CA ALA A 74 6.36 13.44 8.41
C ALA A 74 7.08 12.09 8.66
N GLY A 75 6.34 11.06 9.07
CA GLY A 75 6.83 9.67 9.19
C GLY A 75 6.78 8.86 7.89
N GLY A 76 6.32 9.45 6.78
CA GLY A 76 6.27 8.81 5.47
C GLY A 76 4.99 8.02 5.17
N HIS A 77 3.98 8.03 6.05
CA HIS A 77 2.71 7.33 5.86
C HIS A 77 1.76 8.10 4.94
N LEU A 78 1.02 7.39 4.08
CA LEU A 78 -0.11 7.96 3.34
C LEU A 78 -1.35 8.04 4.25
N VAL A 79 -1.89 9.24 4.40
CA VAL A 79 -3.17 9.54 5.06
C VAL A 79 -4.22 9.68 3.98
N LEU A 80 -5.30 8.91 4.12
CA LEU A 80 -6.43 8.86 3.20
C LEU A 80 -7.68 9.39 3.91
N ASP A 81 -8.70 9.74 3.12
CA ASP A 81 -10.02 10.06 3.67
C ASP A 81 -10.72 8.79 4.16
N GLU A 82 -11.57 8.88 5.18
CA GLU A 82 -12.20 7.70 5.82
C GLU A 82 -12.95 6.82 4.81
N ASP A 83 -13.60 7.42 3.80
CA ASP A 83 -14.32 6.70 2.75
C ASP A 83 -13.35 5.93 1.83
N THR A 84 -12.21 6.55 1.51
CA THR A 84 -11.13 5.95 0.72
C THR A 84 -10.35 4.90 1.53
N GLU A 85 -10.18 5.09 2.84
CA GLU A 85 -9.55 4.11 3.74
C GLU A 85 -10.36 2.81 3.84
N ARG A 86 -11.69 2.90 3.70
CA ARG A 86 -12.57 1.72 3.70
C ARG A 86 -12.59 1.00 2.35
N SER A 87 -12.38 1.71 1.25
CA SER A 87 -12.56 1.20 -0.12
C SER A 87 -11.25 1.12 -0.91
N THR A 88 -10.09 1.32 -0.29
CA THR A 88 -8.79 1.25 -0.97
C THR A 88 -7.72 0.68 -0.05
N PHE A 89 -7.05 -0.36 -0.52
CA PHE A 89 -5.83 -0.87 0.08
C PHE A 89 -4.61 -0.16 -0.50
N ILE A 90 -3.87 0.55 0.36
CA ILE A 90 -2.65 1.25 -0.04
C ILE A 90 -1.48 0.80 0.83
N ILE A 91 -0.35 0.50 0.20
CA ILE A 91 0.87 0.15 0.92
C ILE A 91 2.10 0.70 0.20
N VAL A 92 2.98 1.31 1.00
CA VAL A 92 4.28 1.78 0.53
C VAL A 92 5.21 0.57 0.48
N THR A 93 5.66 0.20 -0.72
CA THR A 93 6.54 -0.95 -0.93
C THR A 93 8.01 -0.61 -0.73
N GLY A 94 8.33 0.69 -0.71
CA GLY A 94 9.65 1.24 -0.46
C GLY A 94 10.27 1.88 -1.70
N THR A 95 11.53 2.27 -1.60
CA THR A 95 12.30 2.82 -2.73
C THR A 95 12.86 1.70 -3.60
N LEU A 96 12.68 1.81 -4.92
CA LEU A 96 13.26 0.95 -5.94
C LEU A 96 14.44 1.67 -6.57
N CYS A 97 15.62 1.05 -6.52
CA CYS A 97 16.80 1.50 -7.23
C CYS A 97 16.63 1.39 -8.75
N PRO A 98 17.49 2.05 -9.53
CA PRO A 98 17.52 1.88 -10.98
C PRO A 98 17.68 0.42 -11.37
N ALA A 99 16.89 -0.06 -12.33
CA ALA A 99 16.84 -1.45 -12.77
C ALA A 99 16.46 -2.49 -11.69
N GLU A 100 15.89 -2.04 -10.55
CA GLU A 100 15.38 -2.95 -9.52
C GLU A 100 13.94 -3.37 -9.80
N SER A 101 13.60 -4.62 -9.44
CA SER A 101 12.27 -5.19 -9.63
C SER A 101 11.52 -5.34 -8.30
N LEU A 102 10.31 -4.80 -8.26
CA LEU A 102 9.29 -4.99 -7.23
C LEU A 102 8.33 -6.10 -7.68
N ALA A 103 8.28 -7.19 -6.93
CA ALA A 103 7.30 -8.25 -7.10
C ALA A 103 6.25 -8.19 -5.99
N ILE A 104 4.98 -8.32 -6.34
CA ILE A 104 3.83 -8.27 -5.44
C ILE A 104 3.02 -9.54 -5.58
N THR A 105 2.50 -10.08 -4.46
CA THR A 105 1.64 -11.27 -4.38
C THR A 105 0.57 -11.12 -3.32
#